data_AF-A0A9Q0U2Y5-F1
#
_entry.id   AF-A0A9Q0U2Y5-F1
#
_cell.length_a   1.000
_cell.length_b   1.000
_cell.length_c   1.000
_cell.angle_alpha   90.00
_cell.angle_beta   90.00
_cell.angle_gamma   90.00
#
_symmetry.space_group_name_H-M   'P 1'
#
loop_
_entity.id
_entity.type
_entity.pdbx_description
1 polymer ?
#
loop_
_entity_poly.entity_id
_entity_poly.type
_entity_poly.pdbx_seq_one_letter_code
_entity_poly.pdbx_strand_id
1 'polypeptide(L)'
;MDYGRFLVLSLGTGTAKSEEKYDAEEAAKWGVLGWLTSDNSTPLVDVFTEASGDMIDLHISTVFQALRCEENYLRIQDDTLTRALSSVDVATKENLENLVKVGEKLLKKPLSRVNLDSGVFEPADEMTNEKALIKMAKLLSREKHLRDSRSPIGKAAPPK
;
A
#
# COMPACT_ATOMS: atom_id res chain seq x y z
N MET A 1 -8.33 -19.79 -10.08
CA MET A 1 -8.60 -18.38 -10.47
C MET A 1 -7.52 -17.96 -11.46
N ASP A 2 -7.87 -17.17 -12.46
CA ASP A 2 -6.90 -16.66 -13.44
C ASP A 2 -6.49 -15.25 -13.05
N TYR A 3 -5.40 -15.15 -12.28
CA TYR A 3 -4.87 -13.89 -11.77
C TYR A 3 -4.24 -13.00 -12.86
N GLY A 4 -3.97 -13.55 -14.05
CA GLY A 4 -3.48 -12.78 -15.20
C GLY A 4 -4.51 -11.78 -15.75
N ARG A 5 -5.78 -11.95 -15.42
CA ARG A 5 -6.87 -11.01 -15.77
C ARG A 5 -7.10 -9.90 -14.75
N PHE A 6 -6.49 -9.99 -13.58
CA PHE A 6 -6.61 -8.97 -12.55
C PHE A 6 -5.48 -7.97 -12.67
N LEU A 7 -5.81 -6.70 -12.44
CA LEU A 7 -4.88 -5.60 -12.29
C LEU A 7 -5.22 -4.95 -10.95
N VAL A 8 -4.27 -4.98 -10.00
CA VAL A 8 -4.51 -4.60 -8.60
C VAL A 8 -3.56 -3.49 -8.20
N LEU A 9 -4.13 -2.38 -7.73
CA LEU A 9 -3.43 -1.28 -7.07
C LEU A 9 -3.73 -1.35 -5.57
N SER A 10 -2.71 -1.54 -4.76
CA SER A 10 -2.78 -1.51 -3.30
C SER A 10 -2.03 -0.29 -2.80
N LEU A 11 -2.71 0.58 -2.05
CA LEU A 11 -2.14 1.82 -1.49
C LEU A 11 -2.18 1.72 0.02
N GLY A 12 -1.05 1.90 0.68
CA GLY A 12 -0.99 1.96 2.13
C GLY A 12 -0.79 3.40 2.60
N THR A 13 -1.08 3.61 3.88
CA THR A 13 -0.95 4.91 4.56
C THR A 13 0.42 5.13 5.17
N GLY A 14 1.35 4.22 4.87
CA GLY A 14 2.66 4.14 5.49
C GLY A 14 2.64 3.52 6.88
N THR A 15 3.81 3.09 7.32
CA THR A 15 4.09 2.52 8.63
C THR A 15 5.23 3.31 9.27
N ALA A 16 5.29 3.27 10.60
CA ALA A 16 6.46 3.78 11.30
C ALA A 16 7.69 3.04 10.79
N LYS A 17 8.81 3.77 10.63
CA LYS A 17 10.11 3.14 10.52
C LYS A 17 10.23 2.14 11.66
N SER A 18 10.71 0.93 11.37
CA SER A 18 10.94 -0.14 12.36
C SER A 18 11.88 0.35 13.45
N GLU A 19 11.34 1.12 14.37
CA GLU A 19 11.83 1.32 15.72
C GLU A 19 11.26 0.12 16.47
N GLU A 20 12.10 -0.59 17.23
CA GLU A 20 11.67 -1.65 18.13
C GLU A 20 10.74 -1.03 19.19
N LYS A 21 9.50 -0.74 18.78
CA LYS A 21 8.56 0.15 19.48
C LYS A 21 8.26 -0.35 20.88
N TYR A 22 8.28 -1.67 21.06
CA TYR A 22 7.89 -2.33 22.28
C TYR A 22 8.90 -3.42 22.64
N ASP A 23 9.47 -3.32 23.83
CA ASP A 23 10.28 -4.37 24.42
C ASP A 23 9.39 -5.49 24.99
N ALA A 24 9.78 -6.74 24.75
CA ALA A 24 8.99 -7.91 25.16
C ALA A 24 8.92 -8.06 26.69
N GLU A 25 9.96 -7.70 27.43
CA GLU A 25 9.96 -7.75 28.89
C GLU A 25 9.09 -6.64 29.50
N GLU A 26 8.98 -5.51 28.81
CA GLU A 26 8.07 -4.41 29.16
C GLU A 26 6.61 -4.77 28.88
N ALA A 27 6.31 -5.27 27.67
CA ALA A 27 4.97 -5.70 27.28
C ALA A 27 4.41 -6.84 28.15
N ALA A 28 5.27 -7.72 28.67
CA ALA A 28 4.87 -8.78 29.60
C ALA A 28 4.26 -8.25 30.90
N LYS A 29 4.53 -6.98 31.26
CA LYS A 29 4.00 -6.32 32.45
C LYS A 29 2.71 -5.54 32.15
N TRP A 30 2.30 -5.45 30.89
CA TRP A 30 1.12 -4.69 30.51
C TRP A 30 -0.19 -5.43 30.84
N GLY A 31 -1.06 -4.77 31.61
CA GLY A 31 -2.47 -5.15 31.74
C GLY A 31 -3.31 -4.65 30.55
N VAL A 32 -4.64 -4.87 30.59
CA VAL A 32 -5.57 -4.45 29.51
C VAL A 32 -5.44 -2.98 29.14
N LEU A 33 -5.23 -2.09 30.12
CA LEU A 33 -5.03 -0.66 29.87
C LEU A 33 -3.72 -0.35 29.16
N GLY A 34 -2.62 -1.06 29.46
CA GLY A 34 -1.35 -0.89 28.74
C GLY A 34 -1.46 -1.33 27.28
N TRP A 35 -2.21 -2.41 27.02
CA TRP A 35 -2.49 -2.86 25.65
C TRP A 35 -3.37 -1.90 24.85
N LEU A 36 -4.25 -1.14 25.50
CA LEU A 36 -5.12 -0.14 24.86
C LEU A 36 -4.46 1.24 24.74
N THR A 37 -3.61 1.60 25.70
CA THR A 37 -2.94 2.89 25.80
C THR A 37 -1.59 2.72 26.49
N SER A 38 -0.49 2.90 25.77
CA SER A 38 0.86 2.93 26.32
C SER A 38 1.71 3.95 25.57
N ASP A 39 2.49 4.76 26.29
CA ASP A 39 3.41 5.76 25.71
C ASP A 39 2.85 6.55 24.51
N ASN A 40 1.67 7.13 24.70
CA ASN A 40 1.00 7.97 23.70
C ASN A 40 0.67 7.23 22.38
N SER A 41 0.55 5.91 22.42
CA SER A 41 0.20 5.00 21.33
C SER A 41 -0.93 4.04 21.72
N THR A 42 -1.44 3.27 20.75
CA THR A 42 -2.49 2.25 20.94
C THR A 42 -1.96 0.86 20.53
N PRO A 43 -1.17 0.18 21.37
CA PRO A 43 -0.36 -0.97 20.94
C PRO A 43 -1.13 -2.09 20.27
N LEU A 44 -2.33 -2.44 20.78
CA LEU A 44 -3.16 -3.47 20.17
C LEU A 44 -3.65 -3.09 18.77
N VAL A 45 -4.04 -1.83 18.56
CA VAL A 45 -4.52 -1.32 17.27
C VAL A 45 -3.38 -1.21 16.29
N ASP A 46 -2.22 -0.74 16.75
CA ASP A 46 -0.99 -0.62 15.96
C ASP A 46 -0.55 -2.01 15.46
N VAL A 47 -0.36 -2.98 16.38
CA VAL A 47 0.04 -4.35 16.03
C VAL A 47 -0.96 -5.00 15.09
N PHE A 48 -2.26 -4.86 15.35
CA PHE A 48 -3.28 -5.44 14.48
C PHE A 48 -3.26 -4.81 13.08
N THR A 49 -3.14 -3.49 12.98
CA THR A 49 -3.19 -2.77 11.70
C THR A 49 -1.93 -3.02 10.88
N GLU A 50 -0.75 -2.99 11.51
CA GLU A 50 0.54 -3.30 10.90
C GLU A 50 0.55 -4.77 10.42
N ALA A 51 0.23 -5.73 11.30
CA ALA A 51 0.20 -7.16 10.94
C ALA A 51 -0.85 -7.49 9.87
N SER A 52 -2.01 -6.81 9.89
CA SER A 52 -3.06 -6.94 8.87
C SER A 52 -2.55 -6.48 7.49
N GLY A 53 -1.90 -5.31 7.44
CA GLY A 53 -1.33 -4.78 6.20
C GLY A 53 -0.27 -5.71 5.62
N ASP A 54 0.69 -6.12 6.46
CA ASP A 54 1.82 -6.95 6.04
C ASP A 54 1.37 -8.35 5.60
N MET A 55 0.42 -8.98 6.31
CA MET A 55 -0.09 -10.31 5.92
C MET A 55 -0.86 -10.29 4.60
N ILE A 56 -1.68 -9.27 4.34
CA ILE A 56 -2.44 -9.17 3.09
C ILE A 56 -1.50 -8.90 1.92
N ASP A 57 -0.53 -7.99 2.09
CA ASP A 57 0.41 -7.64 1.04
C ASP A 57 1.36 -8.78 0.70
N LEU A 58 1.87 -9.51 1.71
CA LEU A 58 2.68 -10.71 1.51
C LEU A 58 1.88 -11.80 0.80
N HIS A 59 0.64 -12.03 1.21
CA HIS A 59 -0.21 -13.05 0.60
C HIS A 59 -0.53 -12.75 -0.87
N ILE A 60 -0.93 -11.51 -1.18
CA ILE A 60 -1.23 -11.10 -2.56
C ILE A 60 0.06 -11.10 -3.41
N SER A 61 1.16 -10.56 -2.90
CA SER A 61 2.45 -10.59 -3.61
C SER A 61 2.89 -12.01 -3.93
N THR A 62 2.77 -12.94 -2.97
CA THR A 62 3.11 -14.35 -3.16
C THR A 62 2.28 -14.96 -4.29
N VAL A 63 0.97 -14.72 -4.32
CA VAL A 63 0.09 -15.25 -5.37
C VAL A 63 0.47 -14.70 -6.75
N PHE A 64 0.68 -13.39 -6.87
CA PHE A 64 1.04 -12.79 -8.16
C PHE A 64 2.44 -13.19 -8.63
N GLN A 65 3.42 -13.32 -7.74
CA GLN A 65 4.77 -13.80 -8.06
C GLN A 65 4.77 -15.29 -8.46
N ALA A 66 4.08 -16.15 -7.71
CA ALA A 66 4.00 -17.58 -8.01
C ALA A 66 3.34 -17.86 -9.37
N LEU A 67 2.43 -16.99 -9.80
CA LEU A 67 1.73 -17.07 -11.08
C LEU A 67 2.42 -16.28 -12.20
N ARG A 68 3.63 -15.73 -11.96
CA ARG A 68 4.40 -14.92 -12.91
C ARG A 68 3.61 -13.74 -13.49
N CYS A 69 2.83 -13.11 -12.63
CA CYS A 69 1.98 -11.95 -12.92
C CYS A 69 2.35 -10.76 -12.03
N GLU A 70 3.55 -10.69 -11.47
CA GLU A 70 4.00 -9.66 -10.53
C GLU A 70 3.93 -8.21 -11.06
N GLU A 71 3.84 -8.01 -12.38
CA GLU A 71 3.58 -6.70 -12.97
C GLU A 71 2.12 -6.23 -12.80
N ASN A 72 1.19 -7.16 -12.55
CA ASN A 72 -0.23 -6.86 -12.39
C ASN A 72 -0.60 -6.44 -10.96
N TYR A 73 0.34 -6.54 -10.02
CA TYR A 73 0.17 -6.10 -8.64
C TYR A 73 1.13 -4.95 -8.34
N LEU A 74 0.57 -3.77 -8.07
CA LEU A 74 1.32 -2.58 -7.67
C LEU A 74 0.97 -2.23 -6.22
N ARG A 75 1.93 -2.38 -5.30
CA ARG A 75 1.84 -1.89 -3.93
C ARG A 75 2.66 -0.62 -3.78
N ILE A 76 2.06 0.43 -3.25
CA ILE A 76 2.74 1.68 -2.89
C ILE A 76 2.55 1.88 -1.38
N GLN A 77 3.67 1.86 -0.66
CA GLN A 77 3.72 1.95 0.80
C GLN A 77 5.00 2.71 1.19
N ASP A 78 4.94 3.47 2.30
CA ASP A 78 6.11 4.13 2.89
C ASP A 78 6.36 3.57 4.28
N ASP A 79 7.50 2.93 4.48
CA ASP A 79 7.94 2.30 5.75
C ASP A 79 8.94 3.18 6.51
N THR A 80 8.98 4.48 6.21
CA THR A 80 9.99 5.41 6.74
C THR A 80 9.38 6.55 7.56
N LEU A 81 8.09 6.45 7.93
CA LEU A 81 7.42 7.49 8.71
C LEU A 81 8.01 7.55 10.12
N THR A 82 8.08 8.76 10.69
CA THR A 82 8.63 8.97 12.03
C THR A 82 7.79 9.97 12.82
N ARG A 83 7.65 9.76 14.14
CA ARG A 83 7.01 10.69 15.09
C ARG A 83 5.57 11.04 14.68
N ALA A 84 5.25 12.33 14.56
CA ALA A 84 3.92 12.83 14.21
C ALA A 84 3.42 12.30 12.85
N LEU A 85 4.32 11.98 11.92
CA LEU A 85 3.95 11.44 10.60
C LEU A 85 3.43 9.99 10.68
N SER A 86 3.87 9.23 11.68
CA SER A 86 3.38 7.86 11.92
C SER A 86 2.20 7.81 12.89
N SER A 87 1.77 8.94 13.46
CA SER A 87 0.65 9.01 14.39
C SER A 87 -0.67 9.12 13.66
N VAL A 88 -1.66 8.32 14.09
CA VAL A 88 -3.00 8.30 13.46
C VAL A 88 -3.93 9.41 13.94
N ASP A 89 -3.57 10.11 15.03
CA ASP A 89 -4.40 11.09 15.74
C ASP A 89 -3.86 12.54 15.66
N VAL A 90 -2.67 12.75 15.09
CA VAL A 90 -2.05 14.08 14.97
C VAL A 90 -2.53 14.80 13.71
N ALA A 91 -3.72 15.37 13.76
CA ALA A 91 -4.36 16.08 12.64
C ALA A 91 -4.04 17.59 12.58
N THR A 92 -2.84 18.01 12.97
CA THR A 92 -2.44 19.43 12.86
C THR A 92 -2.23 19.80 11.38
N LYS A 93 -2.50 21.06 11.01
CA LYS A 93 -2.30 21.55 9.63
C LYS A 93 -0.87 21.27 9.14
N GLU A 94 0.11 21.51 9.98
CA GLU A 94 1.52 21.24 9.69
C GLU A 94 1.78 19.76 9.41
N ASN A 95 1.23 18.84 10.22
CA ASN A 95 1.43 17.42 10.01
C ASN A 95 0.80 16.94 8.70
N LEU A 96 -0.41 17.42 8.39
CA LEU A 96 -1.10 17.10 7.13
C LEU A 96 -0.34 17.61 5.90
N GLU A 97 0.21 18.83 5.94
CA GLU A 97 1.06 19.35 4.87
C GLU A 97 2.35 18.54 4.71
N ASN A 98 2.92 18.05 5.81
CA ASN A 98 4.09 17.19 5.75
C ASN A 98 3.76 15.78 5.20
N LEU A 99 2.59 15.23 5.51
CA LEU A 99 2.10 13.98 4.89
C LEU A 99 1.90 14.10 3.38
N VAL A 100 1.42 15.26 2.89
CA VAL A 100 1.36 15.53 1.44
C VAL A 100 2.76 15.46 0.81
N LYS A 101 3.75 16.12 1.44
CA LYS A 101 5.15 16.07 0.97
C LYS A 101 5.72 14.65 0.99
N VAL A 102 5.33 13.82 1.95
CA VAL A 102 5.71 12.40 1.98
C VAL A 102 5.14 11.68 0.76
N GLY A 103 3.86 11.85 0.46
CA GLY A 103 3.23 11.27 -0.73
C GLY A 103 3.89 11.72 -2.05
N GLU A 104 4.19 13.02 -2.18
CA GLU A 104 4.90 13.55 -3.35
C GLU A 104 6.31 12.96 -3.52
N LYS A 105 7.04 12.76 -2.41
CA LYS A 105 8.35 12.09 -2.43
C LYS A 105 8.21 10.61 -2.76
N LEU A 106 7.18 9.94 -2.26
CA LEU A 106 6.91 8.51 -2.50
C LEU A 106 6.70 8.23 -3.98
N LEU A 107 6.07 9.14 -4.73
CA LEU A 107 5.95 9.05 -6.19
C LEU A 107 7.31 8.94 -6.90
N LYS A 108 8.36 9.56 -6.34
CA LYS A 108 9.70 9.57 -6.92
C LYS A 108 10.58 8.41 -6.45
N LYS A 109 10.19 7.68 -5.40
CA LYS A 109 10.91 6.49 -4.94
C LYS A 109 10.82 5.35 -5.99
N PRO A 110 11.83 4.48 -6.07
CA PRO A 110 11.77 3.24 -6.84
C PRO A 110 10.58 2.37 -6.40
N LEU A 111 10.11 1.50 -7.29
CA LEU A 111 9.15 0.46 -6.95
C LEU A 111 9.78 -0.50 -5.96
N SER A 112 9.04 -0.81 -4.89
CA SER A 112 9.41 -1.86 -3.96
C SER A 112 8.49 -3.07 -4.10
N ARG A 113 9.03 -4.25 -3.88
CA ARG A 113 8.27 -5.51 -3.74
C ARG A 113 8.72 -6.23 -2.49
N VAL A 114 7.81 -6.99 -1.91
CA VAL A 114 8.15 -7.85 -0.78
C VAL A 114 9.07 -8.97 -1.24
N ASN A 115 10.18 -9.13 -0.55
CA ASN A 115 11.05 -10.28 -0.64
C ASN A 115 10.39 -11.42 0.15
N LEU A 116 10.10 -12.55 -0.51
CA LEU A 116 9.34 -13.64 0.10
C LEU A 116 10.12 -14.40 1.18
N ASP A 117 11.45 -14.31 1.18
CA ASP A 117 12.30 -14.96 2.17
C ASP A 117 12.43 -14.12 3.45
N SER A 118 12.55 -12.79 3.31
CA SER A 118 12.73 -11.87 4.45
C SER A 118 11.42 -11.22 4.93
N GLY A 119 10.38 -11.20 4.10
CA GLY A 119 9.13 -10.48 4.35
C GLY A 119 9.25 -8.95 4.24
N VAL A 120 10.43 -8.43 3.86
CA VAL A 120 10.71 -6.98 3.80
C VAL A 120 10.49 -6.45 2.39
N PHE A 121 10.01 -5.20 2.28
CA PHE A 121 9.91 -4.51 0.99
C PHE A 121 11.27 -4.01 0.53
N GLU A 122 11.69 -4.47 -0.64
CA GLU A 122 12.98 -4.12 -1.25
C GLU A 122 12.77 -3.51 -2.64
N PRO A 123 13.64 -2.59 -3.09
CA PRO A 123 13.57 -2.06 -4.45
C PRO A 123 13.61 -3.19 -5.49
N ALA A 124 12.61 -3.24 -6.35
CA ALA A 124 12.44 -4.32 -7.32
C ALA A 124 12.82 -3.93 -8.77
N ASP A 125 12.83 -2.63 -9.07
CA ASP A 125 13.08 -2.06 -10.40
C ASP A 125 13.59 -0.61 -10.23
N GLU A 126 14.32 -0.08 -11.22
CA GLU A 126 14.66 1.34 -11.32
C GLU A 126 13.46 2.23 -11.66
N MET A 127 12.35 1.62 -12.10
CA MET A 127 11.09 2.32 -12.34
C MET A 127 10.52 2.92 -11.04
N THR A 128 10.10 4.18 -11.10
CA THR A 128 9.48 4.88 -9.97
C THR A 128 7.99 4.60 -9.84
N ASN A 129 7.44 4.82 -8.64
CA ASN A 129 6.00 4.71 -8.37
C ASN A 129 5.15 5.56 -9.32
N GLU A 130 5.58 6.78 -9.64
CA GLU A 130 4.92 7.66 -10.61
C GLU A 130 4.82 7.03 -12.00
N LYS A 131 5.92 6.47 -12.52
CA LYS A 131 5.93 5.83 -13.84
C LYS A 131 5.03 4.59 -13.86
N ALA A 132 5.04 3.81 -12.79
CA ALA A 132 4.19 2.65 -12.64
C ALA A 132 2.70 3.02 -12.64
N LEU A 133 2.31 4.07 -11.90
CA LEU A 133 0.95 4.62 -11.90
C LEU A 133 0.53 5.11 -13.28
N ILE A 134 1.41 5.79 -14.02
CA ILE A 134 1.14 6.20 -15.41
C ILE A 134 0.92 4.99 -16.32
N LYS A 135 1.74 3.94 -16.21
CA LYS A 135 1.58 2.68 -16.97
C LYS A 135 0.22 2.05 -16.66
N MET A 136 -0.13 1.95 -15.37
CA MET A 136 -1.40 1.40 -14.92
C MET A 136 -2.61 2.23 -15.38
N ALA A 137 -2.54 3.56 -15.30
CA ALA A 137 -3.59 4.46 -15.79
C ALA A 137 -3.87 4.27 -17.30
N LYS A 138 -2.82 4.09 -18.11
CA LYS A 138 -2.96 3.78 -19.54
C LYS A 138 -3.67 2.45 -19.79
N LEU A 139 -3.34 1.42 -19.01
CA LEU A 139 -4.00 0.12 -19.09
C LEU A 139 -5.50 0.23 -18.74
N LEU A 140 -5.83 0.93 -17.65
CA LEU A 140 -7.21 1.14 -17.22
C LEU A 140 -8.03 1.93 -18.26
N SER A 141 -7.46 2.99 -18.82
CA SER A 141 -8.12 3.79 -19.88
C SER A 141 -8.39 2.94 -21.13
N ARG A 142 -7.40 2.16 -21.59
CA ARG A 142 -7.55 1.26 -22.74
C ARG A 142 -8.65 0.22 -22.49
N GLU A 143 -8.65 -0.41 -21.32
CA GLU A 143 -9.64 -1.42 -20.96
C GLU A 143 -11.06 -0.82 -20.91
N LYS A 144 -11.21 0.39 -20.36
CA LYS A 144 -12.50 1.11 -20.39
C LYS A 144 -12.98 1.33 -21.83
N HIS A 145 -12.14 1.86 -22.73
CA HIS A 145 -12.53 2.07 -24.12
C HIS A 145 -12.90 0.78 -24.85
N LEU A 146 -12.19 -0.32 -24.58
CA LEU A 146 -12.52 -1.64 -25.13
C LEU A 146 -13.90 -2.12 -24.65
N ARG A 147 -14.24 -1.92 -23.38
CA ARG A 147 -15.57 -2.27 -22.85
C ARG A 147 -16.66 -1.39 -23.43
N ASP A 148 -16.41 -0.08 -23.54
CA ASP A 148 -17.38 0.86 -24.11
C ASP A 148 -17.68 0.54 -25.59
N SER A 149 -16.67 0.19 -26.39
CA SER A 149 -16.85 -0.21 -27.81
C SER A 149 -17.54 -1.57 -28.00
N ARG A 150 -17.39 -2.49 -27.04
CA ARG A 150 -18.07 -3.79 -27.04
C ARG A 150 -19.48 -3.72 -26.44
N SER A 151 -19.84 -2.61 -25.82
CA SER A 151 -21.16 -2.42 -25.22
C SER A 151 -22.24 -2.30 -26.31
N PRO A 152 -23.32 -3.08 -26.25
CA PRO A 152 -24.43 -3.00 -27.21
C PRO A 152 -25.11 -1.61 -27.25
N ILE A 153 -24.94 -0.80 -26.20
CA ILE A 153 -25.56 0.51 -26.01
C ILE A 153 -24.98 1.57 -26.98
N GLY A 154 -23.81 1.33 -27.58
CA GLY A 154 -23.17 2.26 -28.53
C GLY A 154 -23.69 2.21 -29.98
N LYS A 155 -24.62 1.32 -30.33
CA LYS A 155 -25.27 1.28 -31.66
C LYS A 155 -26.60 2.04 -31.63
N ALA A 156 -26.59 3.32 -31.27
CA ALA A 156 -27.73 4.20 -31.56
C ALA A 156 -27.72 4.51 -33.06
N ALA A 157 -28.91 4.41 -33.67
CA ALA A 157 -29.20 4.33 -35.10
C ALA A 157 -28.52 5.38 -36.01
N PRO A 158 -28.31 5.07 -37.31
CA PRO A 158 -27.79 6.04 -38.28
C PRO A 158 -28.79 7.20 -38.47
N PRO A 159 -28.31 8.42 -38.77
CA PRO A 159 -29.17 9.57 -38.98
C PRO A 159 -30.07 9.36 -40.21
N LYS A 160 -31.33 9.81 -40.08
CA LYS A 160 -32.30 9.88 -41.19
C LYS A 160 -31.91 10.94 -42.22
#